data_AF-A0A1Q9MYL6-F1
#
_entry.id   AF-A0A1Q9MYL6-F1
#
_cell.length_a   1.000
_cell.length_b   1.000
_cell.length_c   1.000
_cell.angle_alpha   90.00
_cell.angle_beta   90.00
_cell.angle_gamma   90.00
#
_symmetry.space_group_name_H-M   'P 1'
#
loop_
_entity.id
_entity.type
_entity.pdbx_description
1 polymer ?
#
loop_
_entity_poly.entity_id
_entity_poly.type
_entity_poly.pdbx_seq_one_letter_code
_entity_poly.pdbx_strand_id
1 'polypeptide(L)'
;MKYLETTIHSITEDFPTFTCLTSIYDEVSIIKAFSEGVIESSPIADLIRVQLKEYSRAINSQATVLLDNNSFIIGAYYSKKLFLTICETVAPRFFIALEQLLDLPVVTTDHIICKMSLKESTDSEGTNSSFSIISKLLTIHNTRFCVTSLTNRDDTLELISKYLPALGENLGNILTNLKSST
;
A
#
# COMPACT_ATOMS: atom_id res chain seq x y z
N MET A 1 19.05 19.31 11.27
CA MET A 1 18.60 17.91 11.46
C MET A 1 19.57 17.09 12.28
N LYS A 2 20.84 16.92 11.87
CA LYS A 2 21.81 16.07 12.59
C LYS A 2 21.86 16.26 14.12
N TYR A 3 21.81 17.50 14.61
CA TYR A 3 21.80 17.78 16.05
C TYR A 3 20.61 17.14 16.79
N LEU A 4 19.40 17.26 16.23
CA LEU A 4 18.19 16.68 16.82
C LEU A 4 18.20 15.15 16.75
N GLU A 5 18.67 14.58 15.64
CA GLU A 5 18.82 13.14 15.47
C GLU A 5 19.78 12.55 16.52
N THR A 6 20.94 13.17 16.72
CA THR A 6 21.90 12.74 17.74
C THR A 6 21.34 12.87 19.15
N THR A 7 20.59 13.95 19.43
CA THR A 7 20.01 14.18 20.76
C THR A 7 18.90 13.17 21.06
N ILE A 8 17.98 12.93 20.11
CA ILE A 8 16.91 11.95 20.28
C ILE A 8 17.50 10.56 20.47
N HIS A 9 18.48 10.18 19.64
CA HIS A 9 19.09 8.86 19.74
C HIS A 9 19.79 8.62 21.09
N SER A 10 20.37 9.65 21.69
CA SER A 10 20.98 9.56 23.03
C SER A 10 19.97 9.36 24.18
N ILE A 11 18.68 9.62 23.95
CA ILE A 11 17.61 9.48 24.94
C ILE A 11 16.83 8.17 24.72
N THR A 12 16.85 7.63 23.50
CA THR A 12 16.02 6.50 23.08
C THR A 12 16.83 5.23 22.84
N GLU A 13 17.98 5.04 23.50
CA GLU A 13 18.94 3.94 23.24
C GLU A 13 18.28 2.54 23.17
N ASP A 14 17.17 2.33 23.91
CA ASP A 14 16.44 1.05 23.96
C ASP A 14 15.26 0.93 22.98
N PHE A 15 14.96 1.96 22.19
CA PHE A 15 13.80 1.98 21.29
C PHE A 15 14.22 2.24 19.83
N PRO A 16 13.69 1.46 18.87
CA PRO A 16 13.89 1.78 17.46
C PRO A 16 13.23 3.12 17.13
N THR A 17 14.03 4.06 16.63
CA THR A 17 13.57 5.40 16.21
C THR A 17 13.94 5.66 14.76
N PHE A 18 13.03 6.28 14.03
CA PHE A 18 13.29 6.80 12.68
C PHE A 18 12.83 8.25 12.59
N THR A 19 13.50 9.04 11.74
CA THR A 19 13.16 10.44 11.47
C THR A 19 12.66 10.59 10.04
N CYS A 20 11.46 11.14 9.90
CA CYS A 20 10.90 11.51 8.60
C CYS A 20 10.98 13.02 8.43
N LEU A 21 11.46 13.48 7.27
CA LEU A 21 11.31 14.87 6.88
C LEU A 21 9.91 15.04 6.30
N THR A 22 9.06 15.79 7.00
CA THR A 22 7.68 16.04 6.56
C THR A 22 7.37 17.54 6.48
N SER A 23 6.27 17.88 5.83
CA SER A 23 5.73 19.23 5.76
C SER A 23 4.21 19.18 5.81
N ILE A 24 3.58 20.16 6.46
CA ILE A 24 2.11 20.33 6.40
C ILE A 24 1.60 20.59 4.97
N TYR A 25 2.49 20.99 4.08
CA TYR A 25 2.21 21.19 2.65
C TYR A 25 2.48 19.93 1.82
N ASP A 26 3.08 18.89 2.41
CA ASP A 26 3.38 17.61 1.78
C ASP A 26 2.67 16.48 2.53
N GLU A 27 1.38 16.34 2.24
CA GLU A 27 0.51 15.32 2.82
C GLU A 27 1.07 13.89 2.64
N VAL A 28 1.73 13.60 1.51
CA VAL A 28 2.31 12.27 1.24
C VAL A 28 3.41 11.95 2.24
N SER A 29 4.28 12.93 2.52
CA SER A 29 5.34 12.75 3.52
C SER A 29 4.78 12.44 4.91
N ILE A 30 3.64 13.06 5.26
CA ILE A 30 2.94 12.83 6.54
C ILE A 30 2.33 11.43 6.57
N ILE A 31 1.52 11.07 5.57
CA ILE A 31 0.87 9.75 5.48
C ILE A 31 1.93 8.65 5.53
N LYS A 32 3.05 8.83 4.82
CA LYS A 32 4.16 7.88 4.84
C LYS A 32 4.77 7.73 6.23
N ALA A 33 5.09 8.83 6.91
CA ALA A 33 5.67 8.79 8.26
C ALA A 33 4.76 8.06 9.26
N PHE A 34 3.45 8.32 9.20
CA PHE A 34 2.47 7.61 10.03
C PHE A 34 2.36 6.12 9.64
N SER A 35 2.36 5.82 8.34
CA SER A 35 2.30 4.43 7.84
C SER A 35 3.50 3.61 8.30
N GLU A 36 4.72 4.18 8.22
CA GLU A 36 5.94 3.53 8.74
C GLU A 36 5.83 3.25 10.24
N GLY A 37 5.31 4.20 11.03
CA GLY A 37 5.08 4.01 12.45
C GLY A 37 4.06 2.90 12.76
N VAL A 38 2.97 2.82 11.99
CA VAL A 38 1.97 1.76 12.14
C VAL A 38 2.56 0.40 11.77
N ILE A 39 3.35 0.30 10.70
CA ILE A 39 3.99 -0.95 10.27
C ILE A 39 5.00 -1.43 11.31
N GLU A 40 5.91 -0.56 11.75
CA GLU A 40 6.97 -0.90 12.72
C GLU A 40 6.41 -1.30 14.09
N SER A 41 5.31 -0.69 14.52
CA SER A 41 4.68 -1.00 15.81
C SER A 41 3.73 -2.20 15.76
N SER A 42 3.38 -2.69 14.57
CA SER A 42 2.36 -3.73 14.41
C SER A 42 2.95 -5.14 14.42
N PRO A 43 2.65 -5.97 15.43
CA PRO A 43 3.15 -7.34 15.50
C PRO A 43 2.60 -8.24 14.38
N ILE A 44 1.58 -7.79 13.65
CA ILE A 44 0.96 -8.52 12.54
C ILE A 44 1.46 -8.07 11.16
N ALA A 45 2.31 -7.04 11.08
CA ALA A 45 2.82 -6.51 9.82
C ALA A 45 3.50 -7.60 8.98
N ASP A 46 4.21 -8.53 9.62
CA ASP A 46 4.83 -9.67 8.93
C ASP A 46 3.81 -10.63 8.33
N LEU A 47 2.72 -10.92 9.05
CA LEU A 47 1.65 -11.80 8.55
C LEU A 47 0.94 -11.14 7.36
N ILE A 48 0.61 -9.85 7.47
CA ILE A 48 0.04 -9.07 6.35
C ILE A 48 0.98 -9.12 5.15
N ARG A 49 2.29 -8.87 5.37
CA ARG A 49 3.30 -8.88 4.31
C ARG A 49 3.37 -10.23 3.59
N VAL A 50 3.28 -11.34 4.31
CA VAL A 50 3.24 -12.68 3.71
C VAL A 50 1.99 -12.85 2.85
N GLN A 51 0.82 -12.44 3.33
CA GLN A 51 -0.42 -12.51 2.53
C GLN A 51 -0.34 -11.66 1.27
N LEU A 52 0.17 -10.43 1.37
CA LEU A 52 0.33 -9.52 0.23
C LEU A 52 1.36 -10.06 -0.78
N LYS A 53 2.40 -10.75 -0.33
CA LYS A 53 3.38 -11.41 -1.20
C LYS A 53 2.74 -12.55 -2.00
N GLU A 54 1.98 -13.43 -1.36
CA GLU A 54 1.32 -14.54 -2.04
C GLU A 54 0.26 -14.04 -3.02
N TYR A 55 -0.53 -13.04 -2.62
CA TYR A 55 -1.47 -12.36 -3.51
C TYR A 55 -0.76 -11.70 -4.71
N SER A 56 0.32 -10.95 -4.46
CA SER A 56 1.08 -10.28 -5.53
C SER A 56 1.64 -11.27 -6.54
N ARG A 57 2.10 -12.44 -6.08
CA ARG A 57 2.56 -13.52 -6.96
C ARG A 57 1.43 -14.08 -7.81
N ALA A 58 0.25 -14.29 -7.22
CA ALA A 58 -0.91 -14.82 -7.92
C ALA A 58 -1.40 -13.91 -9.06
N ILE A 59 -1.26 -12.58 -8.90
CA ILE A 59 -1.63 -11.58 -9.92
C ILE A 59 -0.44 -11.07 -10.75
N ASN A 60 0.77 -11.62 -10.53
CA ASN A 60 2.04 -11.15 -11.11
C ASN A 60 2.29 -9.63 -10.97
N SER A 61 1.99 -9.09 -9.79
CA SER A 61 2.20 -7.69 -9.45
C SER A 61 3.64 -7.42 -9.00
N GLN A 62 4.21 -6.31 -9.46
CA GLN A 62 5.54 -5.84 -9.08
C GLN A 62 5.56 -5.15 -7.71
N ALA A 63 4.45 -4.55 -7.28
CA ALA A 63 4.27 -4.03 -5.94
C ALA A 63 2.79 -4.02 -5.58
N THR A 64 2.46 -4.40 -4.35
CA THR A 64 1.11 -4.29 -3.79
C THR A 64 1.18 -3.66 -2.41
N VAL A 65 0.31 -2.69 -2.16
CA VAL A 65 0.14 -2.06 -0.85
C VAL A 65 -1.30 -2.24 -0.36
N LEU A 66 -1.46 -2.38 0.95
CA LEU A 66 -2.74 -2.45 1.64
C LEU A 66 -2.91 -1.18 2.48
N LEU A 67 -4.05 -0.51 2.29
CA LEU A 67 -4.42 0.68 3.03
C LEU A 67 -5.59 0.39 3.96
N ASP A 68 -5.53 0.91 5.18
CA ASP A 68 -6.67 0.95 6.09
C ASP A 68 -7.66 2.06 5.69
N ASN A 69 -8.76 2.18 6.43
CA ASN A 69 -9.80 3.19 6.21
C ASN A 69 -9.34 4.65 6.42
N ASN A 70 -8.16 4.87 7.01
CA ASN A 70 -7.56 6.19 7.18
C ASN A 70 -6.54 6.50 6.07
N SER A 71 -6.45 5.65 5.05
CA SER A 71 -5.47 5.73 3.97
C SER A 71 -4.02 5.53 4.43
N PHE A 72 -3.80 4.95 5.61
CA PHE A 72 -2.47 4.53 6.04
C PHE A 72 -2.12 3.20 5.41
N ILE A 73 -0.88 3.10 4.93
CA ILE A 73 -0.35 1.85 4.41
C ILE A 73 0.01 0.97 5.60
N ILE A 74 -0.71 -0.14 5.75
CA ILE A 74 -0.55 -1.09 6.86
C ILE A 74 0.22 -2.34 6.44
N GLY A 75 0.56 -2.47 5.16
CA GLY A 75 1.38 -3.54 4.65
C GLY A 75 1.75 -3.33 3.19
N ALA A 76 2.91 -3.86 2.80
CA ALA A 76 3.40 -3.77 1.43
C ALA A 76 4.23 -5.00 1.03
N TYR A 77 4.17 -5.33 -0.25
CA TYR A 77 5.11 -6.20 -0.94
C TYR A 77 5.61 -5.50 -2.20
N TYR A 78 6.90 -5.64 -2.52
CA TYR A 78 7.47 -5.04 -3.73
C TYR A 78 8.71 -5.80 -4.20
N SER A 79 8.95 -5.81 -5.52
CA SER A 79 10.14 -6.39 -6.15
C SER A 79 11.29 -5.38 -6.32
N LYS A 80 10.97 -4.10 -6.52
CA LYS A 80 11.94 -2.99 -6.56
C LYS A 80 11.42 -1.83 -5.71
N LYS A 81 12.32 -1.10 -5.05
CA LYS A 81 11.95 0.05 -4.20
C LYS A 81 11.22 1.14 -4.99
N LEU A 82 11.59 1.35 -6.26
CA LEU A 82 10.91 2.28 -7.16
C LEU A 82 9.40 1.99 -7.28
N PHE A 83 9.03 0.71 -7.41
CA PHE A 83 7.63 0.31 -7.55
C PHE A 83 6.84 0.56 -6.27
N LEU A 84 7.45 0.31 -5.11
CA LEU A 84 6.87 0.69 -3.83
C LEU A 84 6.65 2.20 -3.76
N THR A 85 7.66 3.02 -4.09
CA THR A 85 7.55 4.48 -4.06
C THR A 85 6.40 4.98 -4.92
N ILE A 86 6.21 4.38 -6.11
CA ILE A 86 5.08 4.72 -6.98
C ILE A 86 3.74 4.40 -6.28
N CYS A 87 3.60 3.19 -5.72
CA CYS A 87 2.40 2.81 -4.97
C CYS A 87 2.15 3.71 -3.76
N GLU A 88 3.15 4.00 -2.93
CA GLU A 88 3.05 4.89 -1.77
C GLU A 88 2.58 6.29 -2.15
N THR A 89 3.02 6.78 -3.31
CA THR A 89 2.64 8.09 -3.80
C THR A 89 1.19 8.13 -4.26
N VAL A 90 0.73 7.08 -4.95
CA VAL A 90 -0.55 7.13 -5.68
C VAL A 90 -1.70 6.53 -4.87
N ALA A 91 -1.44 5.46 -4.12
CA ALA A 91 -2.48 4.66 -3.48
C ALA A 91 -3.37 5.45 -2.50
N PRO A 92 -2.85 6.30 -1.59
CA PRO A 92 -3.70 7.08 -0.68
C PRO A 92 -4.67 7.98 -1.45
N ARG A 93 -4.20 8.62 -2.52
CA ARG A 93 -5.02 9.51 -3.35
C ARG A 93 -6.11 8.75 -4.10
N PHE A 94 -5.78 7.58 -4.63
CA PHE A 94 -6.77 6.73 -5.31
C PHE A 94 -7.80 6.18 -4.34
N PHE A 95 -7.40 5.85 -3.11
CA PHE A 95 -8.34 5.39 -2.10
C PHE A 95 -9.31 6.50 -1.69
N ILE A 96 -8.81 7.71 -1.41
CA ILE A 96 -9.67 8.87 -1.13
C ILE A 96 -10.63 9.13 -2.29
N ALA A 97 -10.15 9.09 -3.54
CA ALA A 97 -11.00 9.27 -4.71
C ALA A 97 -12.08 8.18 -4.81
N LEU A 98 -11.74 6.91 -4.54
CA LEU A 98 -12.71 5.82 -4.52
C LEU A 98 -13.78 6.03 -3.45
N GLU A 99 -13.39 6.39 -2.23
CA GLU A 99 -14.34 6.67 -1.14
C GLU A 99 -15.27 7.82 -1.49
N GLN A 100 -14.74 8.91 -2.06
CA GLN A 100 -15.56 10.05 -2.51
C GLN A 100 -16.52 9.67 -3.64
N LEU A 101 -16.10 8.79 -4.56
CA LEU A 101 -16.98 8.31 -5.63
C LEU A 101 -18.13 7.46 -5.07
N LEU A 102 -17.91 6.68 -4.00
CA LEU A 102 -18.96 5.89 -3.33
C LEU A 102 -20.11 6.74 -2.79
N ASP A 103 -19.84 7.98 -2.40
CA ASP A 103 -20.85 8.90 -1.86
C ASP A 103 -21.69 9.58 -2.95
N LEU A 104 -21.31 9.43 -4.23
CA LEU A 104 -22.04 10.01 -5.35
C LEU A 104 -23.16 9.08 -5.82
N PRO A 105 -24.28 9.63 -6.33
CA PRO A 105 -25.41 8.85 -6.85
C PRO A 105 -25.12 8.30 -8.27
N VAL A 106 -23.98 7.65 -8.45
CA VAL A 106 -23.55 7.01 -9.71
C VAL A 106 -23.43 5.50 -9.51
N VAL A 107 -23.45 4.73 -10.59
CA VAL A 107 -23.08 3.30 -10.54
C VAL A 107 -21.57 3.27 -10.31
N THR A 108 -21.16 3.09 -9.05
CA THR A 108 -19.78 3.22 -8.64
C THR A 108 -18.98 2.00 -9.05
N THR A 109 -17.81 2.24 -9.64
CA THR A 109 -16.79 1.22 -9.84
C THR A 109 -16.01 1.05 -8.55
N ASP A 110 -15.83 -0.20 -8.12
CA ASP A 110 -15.06 -0.56 -6.91
C ASP A 110 -13.54 -0.42 -7.08
N HIS A 111 -13.09 0.17 -8.19
CA HIS A 111 -11.68 0.26 -8.56
C HIS A 111 -11.33 1.48 -9.44
N ILE A 112 -10.06 1.88 -9.39
CA ILE A 112 -9.42 2.86 -10.28
C ILE A 112 -8.27 2.17 -11.01
N ILE A 113 -8.14 2.39 -12.31
CA ILE A 113 -7.02 1.93 -13.14
C ILE A 113 -6.31 3.15 -13.72
N CYS A 114 -5.00 3.23 -13.51
CA CYS A 114 -4.14 4.23 -14.11
C CYS A 114 -3.04 3.54 -14.91
N LYS A 115 -2.97 3.80 -16.22
CA LYS A 115 -1.91 3.27 -17.09
C LYS A 115 -0.77 4.29 -17.18
N MET A 116 0.46 3.79 -17.13
CA MET A 116 1.67 4.61 -17.24
C MET A 116 2.77 3.86 -17.98
N SER A 117 3.72 4.60 -18.56
CA SER A 117 4.94 4.03 -19.13
C SER A 117 6.12 4.43 -18.29
N LEU A 118 6.96 3.47 -17.92
CA LEU A 118 8.19 3.73 -17.17
C LEU A 118 9.38 3.71 -18.13
N LYS A 119 10.19 4.77 -18.08
CA LYS A 119 11.49 4.81 -18.75
C LYS A 119 12.52 4.25 -17.79
N GLU A 120 12.90 2.98 -17.93
CA GLU A 120 14.06 2.45 -17.21
C GLU A 120 15.33 2.90 -17.97
N SER A 121 16.20 3.67 -17.30
CA SER A 121 17.49 4.09 -17.83
C SER A 121 18.51 2.97 -17.65
N THR A 122 18.46 1.97 -18.51
CA THR A 122 19.56 1.01 -18.69
C THR A 122 19.98 1.05 -20.15
N ASP A 123 21.30 1.10 -20.36
CA ASP A 123 22.00 1.46 -21.58
C ASP A 123 21.42 0.90 -22.89
N SER A 124 21.40 1.75 -23.92
CA SER A 124 21.18 1.44 -25.35
C SER A 124 19.81 0.83 -25.69
N GLU A 125 18.92 1.66 -26.28
CA GLU A 125 17.52 1.36 -26.63
C GLU A 125 16.57 1.24 -25.43
N GLY A 126 16.11 2.39 -24.94
CA GLY A 126 15.14 2.49 -23.86
C GLY A 126 13.85 1.73 -24.17
N THR A 127 13.68 0.57 -23.55
CA THR A 127 12.45 -0.21 -23.61
C THR A 127 11.42 0.44 -22.68
N ASN A 128 10.46 1.17 -23.26
CA ASN A 128 9.32 1.71 -22.53
C ASN A 128 8.45 0.55 -22.05
N SER A 129 8.57 0.19 -20.77
CA SER A 129 7.70 -0.82 -20.16
C SER A 129 6.39 -0.16 -19.73
N SER A 130 5.27 -0.70 -20.21
CA SER A 130 3.93 -0.22 -19.83
C SER A 130 3.47 -0.92 -18.55
N PHE A 131 2.98 -0.13 -17.62
CA PHE A 131 2.46 -0.59 -16.33
C PHE A 131 1.06 -0.03 -16.09
N SER A 132 0.30 -0.72 -15.26
CA SER A 132 -0.98 -0.26 -14.73
C SER A 132 -0.94 -0.28 -13.20
N ILE A 133 -1.44 0.78 -12.58
CA ILE A 133 -1.76 0.82 -11.15
C ILE A 133 -3.25 0.56 -11.03
N ILE A 134 -3.62 -0.47 -10.29
CA ILE A 134 -5.02 -0.83 -10.04
C ILE A 134 -5.25 -0.71 -8.54
N SER A 135 -6.13 0.19 -8.14
CA SER A 135 -6.61 0.29 -6.74
C SER A 135 -8.01 -0.25 -6.68
N LYS A 136 -8.26 -1.20 -5.77
CA LYS A 136 -9.56 -1.83 -5.60
C LYS A 136 -9.95 -1.87 -4.12
N LEU A 137 -11.21 -1.57 -3.86
CA LEU A 137 -11.78 -1.64 -2.53
C LEU A 137 -11.93 -3.10 -2.08
N LEU A 138 -11.67 -3.32 -0.79
CA LEU A 138 -11.80 -4.59 -0.12
C LEU A 138 -12.53 -4.36 1.20
N THR A 139 -13.68 -5.00 1.40
CA THR A 139 -14.42 -4.89 2.66
C THR A 139 -14.16 -6.12 3.51
N ILE A 140 -13.67 -5.91 4.74
CA ILE A 140 -13.40 -6.96 5.73
C ILE A 140 -14.14 -6.60 7.01
N HIS A 141 -15.07 -7.45 7.46
CA HIS A 141 -15.85 -7.25 8.70
C HIS A 141 -16.44 -5.84 8.87
N ASN A 142 -17.01 -5.27 7.79
CA ASN A 142 -17.59 -3.92 7.74
C ASN A 142 -16.58 -2.75 7.84
N THR A 143 -15.28 -3.04 7.72
CA THR A 143 -14.22 -2.04 7.56
C THR A 143 -13.75 -2.07 6.11
N ARG A 144 -13.60 -0.89 5.51
CA ARG A 144 -13.09 -0.73 4.14
C ARG A 144 -11.57 -0.63 4.17
N PHE A 145 -10.96 -1.35 3.26
CA PHE A 145 -9.55 -1.32 2.94
C PHE A 145 -9.40 -1.06 1.44
N CYS A 146 -8.21 -0.63 1.04
CA CYS A 146 -7.86 -0.55 -0.38
C CYS A 146 -6.61 -1.37 -0.66
N VAL A 147 -6.67 -2.19 -1.70
CA VAL A 147 -5.51 -2.91 -2.22
C VAL A 147 -5.10 -2.23 -3.52
N THR A 148 -3.87 -1.72 -3.54
CA THR A 148 -3.30 -1.08 -4.74
C THR A 148 -2.16 -1.92 -5.26
N SER A 149 -2.28 -2.39 -6.50
CA SER A 149 -1.31 -3.24 -7.17
C SER A 149 -0.75 -2.58 -8.43
N LEU A 150 0.57 -2.60 -8.56
CA LEU A 150 1.30 -2.25 -9.77
C LEU A 150 1.56 -3.53 -10.58
N THR A 151 1.16 -3.52 -11.85
CA THR A 151 1.24 -4.67 -12.76
C THR A 151 1.70 -4.22 -14.14
N ASN A 152 2.25 -5.13 -14.94
CA ASN A 152 2.50 -4.94 -16.37
C ASN A 152 1.64 -5.86 -17.26
N ARG A 153 0.61 -6.50 -16.68
CA ARG A 153 -0.29 -7.39 -17.41
C ARG A 153 -1.66 -6.76 -17.65
N ASP A 154 -2.24 -7.04 -18.82
CA ASP A 154 -3.56 -6.54 -19.20
C ASP A 154 -4.71 -7.30 -18.55
N ASP A 155 -4.53 -8.58 -18.20
CA ASP A 155 -5.54 -9.44 -17.55
C ASP A 155 -5.64 -9.27 -16.03
N THR A 156 -4.93 -8.28 -15.47
CA THR A 156 -4.79 -8.15 -14.02
C THR A 156 -6.12 -7.94 -13.30
N LEU A 157 -7.10 -7.25 -13.91
CA LEU A 157 -8.40 -7.03 -13.27
C LEU A 157 -9.17 -8.34 -13.04
N GLU A 158 -9.06 -9.30 -13.97
CA GLU A 158 -9.66 -10.63 -13.84
C GLU A 158 -8.96 -11.42 -12.74
N LEU A 159 -7.62 -11.38 -12.70
CA LEU A 159 -6.82 -12.02 -11.65
C LEU A 159 -7.12 -11.43 -10.27
N ILE A 160 -7.21 -10.10 -10.16
CA ILE A 160 -7.61 -9.42 -8.92
C ILE A 160 -9.00 -9.92 -8.49
N SER A 161 -9.97 -9.94 -9.40
CA SER A 161 -11.34 -10.40 -9.07
C SER A 161 -11.37 -11.85 -8.60
N LYS A 162 -10.44 -12.68 -9.09
CA LYS A 162 -10.29 -14.09 -8.69
C LYS A 162 -9.61 -14.27 -7.32
N TYR A 163 -8.53 -13.52 -7.04
CA TYR A 163 -7.67 -13.77 -5.87
C TYR A 163 -7.93 -12.82 -4.69
N LEU A 164 -8.51 -11.65 -4.93
CA LEU A 164 -8.80 -10.66 -3.88
C LEU A 164 -9.76 -11.19 -2.80
N PRO A 165 -10.80 -12.00 -3.10
CA PRO A 165 -11.65 -12.58 -2.06
C PRO A 165 -10.87 -13.44 -1.06
N ALA A 166 -9.97 -14.30 -1.54
CA ALA A 166 -9.13 -15.15 -0.68
C ALA A 166 -8.16 -14.32 0.17
N LEU A 167 -7.58 -13.25 -0.39
CA LEU A 167 -6.80 -12.30 0.39
C LEU A 167 -7.65 -11.66 1.50
N GLY A 168 -8.87 -11.24 1.19
CA GLY A 168 -9.82 -10.65 2.13
C GLY A 168 -10.15 -11.56 3.31
N GLU A 169 -10.40 -12.84 3.04
CA GLU A 169 -10.66 -13.85 4.07
C GLU A 169 -9.44 -14.05 4.98
N ASN A 170 -8.24 -14.21 4.39
CA ASN A 170 -7.00 -14.39 5.15
C ASN A 170 -6.69 -13.18 6.03
N LEU A 171 -6.85 -11.96 5.49
CA LEU A 171 -6.67 -10.73 6.25
C LEU A 171 -7.73 -10.60 7.35
N GLY A 172 -8.98 -10.97 7.08
CA GLY A 172 -10.05 -11.00 8.09
C GLY A 172 -9.69 -11.88 9.29
N ASN A 173 -9.17 -13.08 9.04
CA ASN A 173 -8.71 -14.00 10.08
C ASN A 173 -7.53 -13.41 10.89
N ILE A 174 -6.57 -12.77 10.22
CA ILE A 174 -5.43 -12.12 10.91
C ILE A 174 -5.92 -10.98 11.80
N LEU A 175 -6.85 -10.15 11.30
CA LEU A 175 -7.35 -8.96 11.98
C LEU A 175 -8.35 -9.28 13.12
N THR A 176 -9.06 -10.41 13.06
CA THR A 176 -10.01 -10.81 14.11
C THR A 176 -9.36 -11.45 15.33
N ASN A 177 -8.29 -12.24 15.13
CA ASN A 177 -7.53 -12.84 16.24
C ASN A 177 -6.92 -11.79 17.21
N LEU A 178 -6.86 -10.52 16.79
CA LEU A 178 -6.50 -9.37 17.62
C LEU A 178 -7.59 -8.97 18.61
N LYS A 179 -8.86 -8.95 18.19
CA LYS A 179 -9.97 -8.50 19.04
C LYS A 179 -10.30 -9.48 20.18
N SER A 180 -9.93 -10.75 20.03
CA SER A 180 -10.14 -11.78 21.05
C SER A 180 -9.00 -11.89 22.07
N SER A 181 -7.89 -11.16 21.87
CA SER A 181 -6.68 -11.23 22.70
C SER A 181 -6.49 -9.99 23.59
N THR A 182 -7.49 -9.11 23.65
CA THR A 182 -7.58 -7.93 24.54
C THR A 182 -8.83 -8.06 25.40
#